data_AF-A0A1S3UJI3-F1
#
_entry.id   AF-A0A1S3UJI3-F1
#
_cell.length_a   1.000
_cell.length_b   1.000
_cell.length_c   1.000
_cell.angle_alpha   90.00
_cell.angle_beta   90.00
_cell.angle_gamma   90.00
#
_symmetry.space_group_name_H-M   'P 1'
#
loop_
_entity.id
_entity.type
_entity.pdbx_description
1 polymer ?
#
loop_
_entity_poly.entity_id
_entity_poly.type
_entity_poly.pdbx_seq_one_letter_code
_entity_poly.pdbx_strand_id
1 'polypeptide(L)'
;MAKFNVVQKRRRALIAEKKRQLHGDPSTAKLKIREQPHSISGKRKRKLFKKWRREQKDAIQNGLISMEDVQMAVAEGDTKDKPKPPVMVRLKKTVKIKGPKRKGKNKGKSVVPAADISADAMME
;
A
#
# COMPACT_ATOMS: atom_id res chain seq x y z
N MET A 1 16.36 -22.91 28.89
CA MET A 1 15.81 -22.22 27.69
C MET A 1 14.36 -21.70 27.84
N ALA A 2 13.54 -22.20 28.77
CA ALA A 2 12.13 -21.82 28.89
C ALA A 2 11.87 -20.36 29.32
N LYS A 3 12.73 -19.75 30.15
CA LYS A 3 12.52 -18.42 30.75
C LYS A 3 12.43 -17.29 29.71
N PHE A 4 13.31 -17.31 28.70
CA PHE A 4 13.33 -16.29 27.65
C PHE A 4 12.05 -16.33 26.80
N ASN A 5 11.59 -17.53 26.43
CA ASN A 5 10.35 -17.69 25.66
C ASN A 5 9.12 -17.20 26.43
N VAL A 6 9.08 -17.42 27.75
CA VAL A 6 8.00 -16.89 28.61
C VAL A 6 8.02 -15.36 28.62
N VAL A 7 9.19 -14.74 28.76
CA VAL A 7 9.34 -13.27 28.73
C VAL A 7 8.94 -12.70 27.37
N GLN A 8 9.37 -13.33 26.26
CA GLN A 8 9.01 -12.88 24.91
C GLN A 8 7.51 -13.05 24.63
N LYS A 9 6.88 -14.14 25.08
CA LYS A 9 5.42 -14.33 24.96
C LYS A 9 4.66 -13.23 25.70
N ARG A 10 5.06 -12.91 26.94
CA ARG A 10 4.47 -11.81 27.72
C ARG A 10 4.64 -10.46 27.01
N ARG A 11 5.85 -10.17 26.51
CA ARG A 11 6.11 -8.95 25.74
C ARG A 11 5.22 -8.83 24.50
N ARG A 12 5.07 -9.93 23.74
CA ARG A 12 4.19 -9.97 22.54
C ARG A 12 2.73 -9.73 22.89
N ALA A 13 2.25 -10.28 24.01
CA ALA A 13 0.88 -10.05 24.50
C ALA A 13 0.65 -8.57 24.84
N LEU A 14 1.54 -7.96 25.63
CA LEU A 14 1.43 -6.53 26.00
C LEU A 14 1.43 -5.60 24.78
N ILE A 15 2.26 -5.90 23.77
CA ILE A 15 2.27 -5.14 22.52
C ILE A 15 0.94 -5.28 21.77
N ALA A 16 0.35 -6.48 21.74
CA ALA A 16 -0.93 -6.72 21.10
C ALA A 16 -2.08 -5.99 21.81
N GLU A 17 -2.10 -5.99 23.15
CA GLU A 17 -3.06 -5.24 23.96
C GLU A 17 -2.94 -3.74 23.71
N LYS A 18 -1.72 -3.19 23.73
CA LYS A 18 -1.49 -1.78 23.42
C LYS A 18 -2.00 -1.40 22.03
N LYS A 19 -1.81 -2.28 21.03
CA LYS A 19 -2.38 -2.05 19.69
C LYS A 19 -3.90 -2.07 19.70
N ARG A 20 -4.54 -2.99 20.42
CA ARG A 20 -6.00 -3.06 20.58
C ARG A 20 -6.57 -1.81 21.26
N GLN A 21 -5.88 -1.28 22.26
CA GLN A 21 -6.30 -0.04 22.94
C GLN A 21 -6.20 1.19 22.03
N LEU A 22 -5.11 1.30 21.25
CA LEU A 22 -4.87 2.47 20.41
C LEU A 22 -5.62 2.45 19.06
N HIS A 23 -5.85 1.26 18.49
CA HIS A 23 -6.36 1.10 17.12
C HIS A 23 -7.54 0.15 17.01
N GLY A 24 -7.97 -0.47 18.11
CA GLY A 24 -9.13 -1.35 18.11
C GLY A 24 -10.43 -0.58 18.06
N ASP A 25 -11.50 -1.26 17.65
CA ASP A 25 -12.83 -0.68 17.67
C ASP A 25 -13.25 -0.40 19.13
N PRO A 26 -13.90 0.74 19.43
CA PRO A 26 -14.22 1.14 20.80
C PRO A 26 -15.19 0.18 21.50
N SER A 27 -16.07 -0.48 20.75
CA SER A 27 -17.05 -1.44 21.29
C SER A 27 -16.47 -2.84 21.50
N THR A 28 -15.60 -3.31 20.60
CA THR A 28 -15.12 -4.72 20.63
C THR A 28 -13.67 -4.87 21.07
N ALA A 29 -12.91 -3.77 21.16
CA ALA A 29 -11.47 -3.72 21.38
C ALA A 29 -10.65 -4.60 20.42
N LYS A 30 -11.23 -5.06 19.31
CA LYS A 30 -10.55 -5.87 18.29
C LYS A 30 -9.97 -4.97 17.22
N LEU A 31 -8.82 -5.37 16.68
CA LEU A 31 -8.24 -4.71 15.52
C LEU A 31 -9.04 -5.08 14.27
N LYS A 32 -9.40 -4.09 13.46
CA LYS A 32 -10.08 -4.33 12.18
C LYS A 32 -9.16 -5.05 11.21
N ILE A 33 -9.57 -6.23 10.77
CA ILE A 33 -8.89 -6.96 9.70
C ILE A 33 -9.28 -6.31 8.38
N ARG A 34 -8.31 -5.71 7.69
CA ARG A 34 -8.55 -5.19 6.33
C ARG A 34 -8.46 -6.35 5.36
N GLU A 35 -9.58 -6.66 4.71
CA GLU A 35 -9.57 -7.58 3.58
C GLU A 35 -8.70 -7.00 2.47
N GLN A 36 -7.80 -7.83 1.93
CA GLN A 36 -7.02 -7.40 0.79
C GLN A 36 -7.95 -7.31 -0.43
N PRO A 37 -7.88 -6.22 -1.21
CA PRO A 37 -8.68 -6.14 -2.42
C PRO A 37 -8.29 -7.27 -3.37
N HIS A 38 -9.21 -8.22 -3.57
CA HIS A 38 -9.00 -9.31 -4.51
C HIS A 38 -8.98 -8.77 -5.93
N SER A 39 -7.85 -8.92 -6.62
CA SER A 39 -7.73 -8.50 -8.01
C SER A 39 -8.51 -9.46 -8.92
N ILE A 40 -9.55 -8.94 -9.59
CA ILE A 40 -10.30 -9.72 -10.57
C ILE A 40 -9.48 -9.83 -11.86
N SER A 41 -9.20 -11.06 -12.31
CA SER A 41 -8.55 -11.32 -13.60
C SER A 41 -9.30 -10.65 -14.77
N GLY A 42 -8.57 -10.18 -15.79
CA GLY A 42 -9.14 -9.57 -16.98
C GLY A 42 -10.18 -10.46 -17.68
N LYS A 43 -9.97 -11.78 -17.69
CA LYS A 43 -10.96 -12.75 -18.22
C LYS A 43 -12.26 -12.72 -17.43
N ARG A 44 -12.17 -12.66 -16.09
CA ARG A 44 -13.34 -12.59 -15.20
C ARG A 44 -14.06 -11.24 -15.34
N LYS A 45 -13.31 -10.13 -15.47
CA LYS A 45 -13.89 -8.81 -15.80
C LYS A 45 -14.67 -8.89 -17.12
N ARG A 46 -14.07 -9.42 -18.20
CA ARG A 46 -14.72 -9.57 -19.51
C ARG A 46 -15.98 -10.44 -19.43
N LYS A 47 -15.96 -11.53 -18.64
CA LYS A 47 -17.14 -12.37 -18.41
C LYS A 47 -18.26 -11.62 -17.68
N LEU A 48 -17.92 -10.87 -16.62
CA LEU A 48 -18.89 -10.07 -15.88
C LEU A 48 -19.51 -8.99 -16.78
N PHE A 49 -18.71 -8.27 -17.57
CA PHE A 49 -19.23 -7.30 -18.54
C PHE A 49 -20.12 -7.93 -19.61
N LYS A 50 -19.80 -9.14 -20.08
CA LYS A 50 -20.67 -9.85 -21.03
C LYS A 50 -21.98 -10.31 -20.37
N LYS A 51 -21.92 -10.83 -19.14
CA LYS A 51 -23.10 -11.22 -18.37
C LYS A 51 -24.01 -10.01 -18.13
N TRP A 52 -23.44 -8.90 -17.63
CA TRP A 52 -24.17 -7.65 -17.41
C TRP A 52 -24.83 -7.13 -18.69
N ARG A 53 -24.13 -7.12 -19.83
CA ARG A 53 -24.75 -6.72 -21.11
C ARG A 53 -25.90 -7.62 -21.56
N ARG A 54 -25.88 -8.91 -21.23
CA ARG A 54 -27.00 -9.81 -21.53
C ARG A 54 -28.17 -9.50 -20.61
N GLU A 55 -27.91 -9.38 -19.31
CA GLU A 55 -28.94 -9.03 -18.32
C GLU A 55 -29.63 -7.70 -18.63
N GLN A 56 -28.89 -6.68 -19.09
CA GLN A 56 -29.47 -5.41 -19.53
C GLN A 56 -30.36 -5.57 -20.77
N LYS A 57 -29.97 -6.41 -21.74
CA LYS A 57 -30.80 -6.71 -22.91
C LYS A 57 -32.06 -7.48 -22.54
N ASP A 58 -31.92 -8.48 -21.67
CA ASP A 58 -33.05 -9.27 -21.18
C ASP A 58 -34.01 -8.39 -20.37
N ALA A 59 -33.49 -7.45 -19.57
CA ALA A 59 -34.30 -6.49 -18.83
C ALA A 59 -35.08 -5.53 -19.75
N ILE A 60 -34.48 -5.08 -20.86
CA ILE A 60 -35.20 -4.28 -21.88
C ILE A 60 -36.28 -5.13 -22.56
N GLN A 61 -35.98 -6.37 -22.93
CA GLN A 61 -36.95 -7.27 -23.57
C GLN A 61 -38.13 -7.62 -22.66
N ASN A 62 -37.87 -7.77 -21.36
CA ASN A 62 -38.90 -8.03 -20.36
C ASN A 62 -39.64 -6.75 -19.92
N GLY A 63 -39.31 -5.58 -20.50
CA GLY A 63 -39.93 -4.29 -20.16
C GLY A 63 -39.54 -3.75 -18.78
N LEU A 64 -38.52 -4.32 -18.14
CA LEU A 64 -38.03 -3.91 -16.82
C LEU A 64 -37.20 -2.61 -16.87
N ILE A 65 -36.67 -2.27 -18.05
CA ILE A 65 -35.95 -1.01 -18.32
C ILE A 65 -36.63 -0.36 -19.51
N SER A 66 -37.25 0.80 -19.29
CA SER A 66 -37.83 1.64 -20.33
C SER A 66 -36.75 2.55 -20.95
N MET A 67 -36.99 3.02 -22.17
CA MET A 67 -36.10 4.03 -22.76
C MET A 67 -36.02 5.32 -21.92
N GLU A 68 -37.06 5.64 -21.17
CA GLU A 68 -37.08 6.78 -20.25
C GLU A 68 -36.05 6.61 -19.11
N ASP A 69 -35.92 5.40 -18.54
CA ASP A 69 -34.94 5.09 -17.49
C ASP A 69 -33.51 5.29 -18.00
N VAL A 70 -33.27 4.94 -19.26
CA VAL A 70 -31.96 5.14 -19.90
C VAL A 70 -31.68 6.63 -20.08
N GLN A 71 -32.68 7.43 -20.47
CA GLN A 71 -32.50 8.88 -20.62
C GLN A 71 -32.21 9.56 -19.28
N MET A 72 -32.93 9.18 -18.21
CA MET A 72 -32.67 9.71 -16.86
C MET A 72 -31.26 9.33 -16.38
N ALA A 73 -30.82 8.10 -16.59
CA ALA A 73 -29.47 7.65 -16.19
C ALA A 73 -28.34 8.39 -16.93
N VAL A 74 -28.55 8.73 -18.22
CA VAL A 74 -27.57 9.50 -19.00
C VAL A 74 -27.50 10.95 -18.53
N ALA A 75 -28.65 11.58 -18.27
CA ALA A 75 -28.72 12.95 -17.76
C ALA A 75 -28.03 13.09 -16.38
N GLU A 76 -28.15 12.09 -15.50
CA GLU A 76 -27.45 12.08 -14.21
C GLU A 76 -25.94 11.78 -14.32
N GLY A 77 -25.50 11.09 -15.39
CA GLY A 77 -24.12 10.66 -15.59
C GLY A 77 -23.15 11.80 -15.92
N ASP A 78 -23.62 12.81 -16.67
CA ASP A 78 -22.79 13.92 -17.13
C ASP A 78 -22.54 15.01 -16.07
N THR A 79 -23.30 15.00 -14.96
CA THR A 79 -23.16 15.99 -13.89
C THR A 79 -22.13 15.62 -12.81
N LYS A 80 -21.47 14.46 -12.92
CA LYS A 80 -20.44 14.02 -11.97
C LYS A 80 -19.04 14.29 -12.52
N ASP A 81 -18.68 15.58 -12.54
CA ASP A 81 -17.32 16.06 -12.71
C ASP A 81 -16.38 15.37 -11.72
N LYS A 82 -15.56 14.44 -12.21
CA LYS A 82 -14.48 13.85 -11.42
C LYS A 82 -13.34 14.87 -11.35
N PRO A 83 -12.89 15.30 -10.16
CA PRO A 83 -11.79 16.25 -10.07
C PRO A 83 -10.52 15.64 -10.68
N LYS A 84 -10.02 16.28 -11.75
CA LYS A 84 -8.77 15.94 -12.43
C LYS A 84 -7.63 16.03 -11.41
N PRO A 85 -6.84 14.98 -11.16
CA PRO A 85 -5.79 15.03 -10.14
C PRO A 85 -4.69 16.03 -10.58
N PRO A 86 -4.16 16.85 -9.65
CA PRO A 86 -3.13 17.82 -9.98
C PRO A 86 -1.83 17.11 -10.40
N VAL A 87 -1.28 17.54 -11.54
CA VAL A 87 -0.01 17.04 -12.07
C VAL A 87 1.14 17.58 -11.19
N MET A 88 1.62 16.78 -10.24
CA MET A 88 2.80 17.11 -9.45
C MET A 88 4.08 16.93 -10.29
N VAL A 89 4.63 18.04 -10.78
CA VAL A 89 5.97 18.08 -11.38
C VAL A 89 7.02 18.05 -10.27
N ARG A 90 7.79 16.97 -10.18
CA ARG A 90 8.88 16.81 -9.20
C ARG A 90 10.21 17.31 -9.79
N LEU A 91 10.59 18.54 -9.47
CA LEU A 91 11.94 19.05 -9.77
C LEU A 91 12.95 18.39 -8.82
N LYS A 92 13.94 17.69 -9.37
CA LYS A 92 15.02 17.06 -8.58
C LYS A 92 15.97 18.16 -8.07
N LYS A 93 15.81 18.58 -6.82
CA LYS A 93 16.77 19.44 -6.13
C LYS A 93 17.90 18.61 -5.55
N THR A 94 19.04 18.51 -6.22
CA THR A 94 20.33 18.25 -5.53
C THR A 94 21.52 18.78 -6.34
N VAL A 95 21.94 20.01 -6.07
CA VAL A 95 23.35 20.41 -6.24
C VAL A 95 24.01 20.16 -4.89
N LYS A 96 24.90 19.16 -4.82
CA LYS A 96 25.65 18.83 -3.60
C LYS A 96 26.84 19.81 -3.49
N ILE A 97 26.70 20.85 -2.68
CA ILE A 97 27.84 21.70 -2.31
C ILE A 97 28.63 20.98 -1.21
N LYS A 98 29.86 20.60 -1.52
CA LYS A 98 30.77 19.88 -0.62
C LYS A 98 31.46 20.93 0.28
N GLY A 99 31.03 21.05 1.53
CA GLY A 99 31.67 21.97 2.49
C GLY A 99 33.07 21.52 2.93
N PRO A 100 33.99 22.45 3.27
CA PRO A 100 35.34 22.13 3.71
C PRO A 100 35.36 21.47 5.09
N LYS A 101 36.04 20.32 5.20
CA LYS A 101 36.23 19.56 6.46
C LYS A 101 37.10 20.38 7.43
N ARG A 102 36.55 20.75 8.59
CA ARG A 102 37.32 21.31 9.71
C ARG A 102 38.02 20.17 10.46
N LYS A 103 39.34 20.26 10.61
CA LYS A 103 40.19 19.40 11.46
C LYS A 103 39.75 19.53 12.92
N GLY A 104 39.33 18.43 13.54
CA GLY A 104 39.07 18.32 14.97
C GLY A 104 39.79 17.09 15.53
N LYS A 105 40.79 17.36 16.38
CA LYS A 105 41.72 16.42 17.00
C LYS A 105 41.01 15.69 18.14
N ASN A 106 40.98 14.35 18.13
CA ASN A 106 40.79 13.56 19.35
C ASN A 106 41.61 12.28 19.29
N LYS A 107 42.54 12.19 20.23
CA LYS A 107 43.40 11.03 20.51
C LYS A 107 42.54 9.94 21.13
N GLY A 108 42.44 8.79 20.48
CA GLY A 108 41.91 7.56 21.06
C GLY A 108 42.66 6.39 20.43
N LYS A 109 43.47 5.70 21.23
CA LYS A 109 44.31 4.57 20.80
C LYS A 109 43.43 3.38 20.40
N SER A 110 43.65 2.82 19.23
CA SER A 110 43.53 1.37 19.02
C SER A 110 44.45 0.95 17.88
N VAL A 111 45.23 -0.08 18.18
CA VAL A 111 46.33 -0.66 17.43
C VAL A 111 45.76 -1.61 16.36
N VAL A 112 46.16 -1.36 15.11
CA VAL A 112 46.38 -2.25 13.94
C VAL A 112 45.16 -3.00 13.32
N PRO A 113 45.04 -2.98 11.96
CA PRO A 113 43.83 -3.32 11.22
C PRO A 113 43.66 -4.82 10.89
N ALA A 114 42.39 -5.23 10.74
CA ALA A 114 41.99 -6.49 10.14
C ALA A 114 42.43 -6.54 8.66
N ALA A 115 43.05 -7.66 8.29
CA ALA A 115 43.58 -7.93 6.98
C ALA A 115 42.54 -7.83 5.86
N ASP A 116 43.02 -7.37 4.72
CA ASP A 116 42.32 -7.16 3.46
C ASP A 116 41.70 -8.46 2.94
N ILE A 117 40.40 -8.43 2.65
CA ILE A 117 39.77 -9.40 1.75
C ILE A 117 39.47 -8.64 0.48
N SER A 118 40.44 -8.70 -0.44
CA SER A 118 40.33 -8.20 -1.81
C SER A 118 39.22 -8.97 -2.53
N ALA A 119 38.32 -8.21 -3.15
CA ALA A 119 37.45 -8.72 -4.18
C ALA A 119 38.30 -9.11 -5.41
N ASP A 120 38.08 -10.30 -5.96
CA ASP A 120 38.16 -10.46 -7.41
C ASP A 120 37.21 -11.58 -7.86
N ALA A 121 36.27 -11.20 -8.71
CA ALA A 121 35.31 -12.06 -9.37
C ALA A 121 35.29 -11.65 -10.84
N MET A 122 36.27 -12.13 -11.60
CA MET A 122 36.28 -12.19 -13.06
C MET A 122 37.26 -13.28 -13.52
N MET A 123 36.75 -14.41 -14.02
CA MET A 123 37.41 -15.22 -15.05
C MET A 123 36.33 -15.91 -15.90
N GLU A 124 36.61 -15.97 -17.21
CA GLU A 124 35.78 -16.42 -18.34
C GLU A 124 34.94 -17.68 -18.13
#